data_AF-A0A377E3M1-F1
#
_entry.id   AF-A0A377E3M1-F1
#
_cell.length_a   1.000
_cell.length_b   1.000
_cell.length_c   1.000
_cell.angle_alpha   90.00
_cell.angle_beta   90.00
_cell.angle_gamma   90.00
#
_symmetry.space_group_name_H-M   'P 1'
#
loop_
_entity.id
_entity.type
_entity.pdbx_description
1 polymer ?
#
loop_
_entity_poly.entity_id
_entity_poly.type
_entity_poly.pdbx_seq_one_letter_code
_entity_poly.pdbx_strand_id
1 'polypeptide(L)' 'MQKVTLFTDIKIHNELIGLPLSALKTIPVRVGVAGGENKAEAIAAAMKGGYINALVTDQDTAAAILRS' A
#
# COMPACT_ATOMS: atom_id res chain seq x y z
N MET A 1 -2.03 4.67 -19.50
CA MET A 1 -2.01 4.62 -18.02
C MET A 1 -2.80 3.38 -17.59
N GLN A 2 -2.14 2.26 -17.36
CA GLN A 2 -2.82 1.01 -16.97
C GLN A 2 -3.37 1.17 -15.54
N LYS A 3 -4.68 1.01 -15.37
CA LYS A 3 -5.30 0.83 -14.04
C LYS A 3 -4.66 -0.41 -13.43
N VAL A 4 -3.97 -0.27 -12.31
CA VAL A 4 -3.67 -1.39 -11.42
C VAL A 4 -5.01 -1.86 -10.86
N THR A 5 -5.65 -2.80 -11.54
CA THR A 5 -6.89 -3.43 -11.08
C THR A 5 -6.50 -4.39 -9.96
N LEU A 6 -6.88 -4.07 -8.72
CA LEU A 6 -6.84 -5.05 -7.64
C LEU A 6 -7.58 -6.31 -8.11
N PHE A 7 -6.94 -7.47 -8.00
CA PHE A 7 -7.63 -8.75 -8.18
C PHE A 7 -8.61 -8.92 -7.02
N THR A 8 -9.86 -8.53 -7.23
CA THR A 8 -10.90 -8.52 -6.19
C THR A 8 -11.41 -9.92 -5.86
N ASP A 9 -11.21 -10.89 -6.75
CA ASP A 9 -11.71 -12.26 -6.59
C ASP A 9 -10.63 -13.23 -6.11
N ILE A 10 -10.02 -12.90 -4.97
CA ILE A 10 -9.13 -13.81 -4.23
C ILE A 10 -9.88 -14.25 -2.98
N LYS A 11 -10.06 -15.57 -2.81
CA LYS A 11 -10.88 -16.17 -1.73
C LYS A 11 -10.59 -15.56 -0.35
N ILE A 12 -9.31 -15.32 -0.04
CA ILE A 12 -8.89 -14.76 1.25
C ILE A 12 -9.50 -13.39 1.54
N HIS A 13 -9.76 -12.54 0.53
CA HIS A 13 -10.37 -11.22 0.75
C HIS A 13 -11.80 -11.30 1.32
N ASN A 14 -12.55 -12.37 1.00
CA ASN A 14 -13.92 -12.58 1.48
C ASN A 14 -13.97 -13.24 2.87
N GLU A 15 -12.84 -13.74 3.37
CA GLU A 15 -12.73 -14.42 4.66
C GLU A 15 -12.22 -13.48 5.78
N LEU A 16 -11.81 -12.26 5.43
CA LEU A 16 -11.31 -11.27 6.39
C LEU A 16 -12.45 -10.57 7.13
N ILE A 17 -12.42 -10.62 8.46
CA ILE A 17 -13.23 -9.75 9.31
C ILE A 17 -12.41 -8.48 9.60
N GLY A 18 -12.74 -7.38 8.91
CA GLY A 18 -12.03 -6.10 9.03
C GLY A 18 -12.56 -5.03 8.09
N LEU A 19 -11.88 -3.88 8.03
CA LEU A 19 -12.24 -2.79 7.14
C LEU A 19 -11.68 -3.06 5.72
N PRO A 20 -12.50 -3.03 4.66
CA PRO A 20 -11.99 -3.17 3.30
C PRO A 20 -11.11 -1.96 2.94
N LEU A 21 -10.14 -2.17 2.04
CA LEU A 21 -9.23 -1.10 1.60
C LEU A 21 -9.95 0.11 0.99
N SER A 22 -11.12 -0.10 0.37
CA SER A 22 -11.97 0.98 -0.14
C SER A 22 -12.47 1.91 0.98
N ALA A 23 -12.91 1.34 2.11
CA ALA A 23 -13.37 2.09 3.26
C ALA A 23 -12.20 2.71 4.05
N LEU A 24 -11.04 2.05 4.11
CA LEU A 24 -9.81 2.62 4.69
C LEU A 24 -9.47 4.00 4.08
N LYS A 25 -9.67 4.17 2.77
CA LYS A 25 -9.39 5.43 2.06
C LYS A 25 -10.26 6.61 2.49
N THR A 26 -11.35 6.38 3.23
CA THR A 26 -12.21 7.45 3.76
C THR A 26 -11.58 8.18 4.95
N ILE A 27 -10.61 7.56 5.64
CA ILE A 27 -9.88 8.19 6.73
C ILE A 27 -8.94 9.25 6.15
N PRO A 28 -8.98 10.53 6.59
CA PRO A 28 -8.23 11.61 5.95
C PRO A 28 -6.70 11.43 5.98
N VAL A 29 -6.15 10.93 7.09
CA VAL A 29 -4.71 10.70 7.28
C VAL A 29 -4.47 9.23 7.56
N ARG A 30 -3.65 8.58 6.72
CA ARG A 30 -3.38 7.14 6.73
C ARG A 30 -1.88 6.92 6.68
N VAL A 31 -1.29 6.72 7.84
CA VAL A 31 0.16 6.56 8.01
C VAL A 31 0.55 5.11 7.82
N GLY A 32 1.35 4.82 6.78
CA GLY A 32 2.03 3.54 6.63
C GLY A 32 3.37 3.55 7.38
N VAL A 33 3.70 2.46 8.05
CA VAL A 33 5.02 2.25 8.67
C VAL A 33 5.59 0.94 8.15
N ALA A 34 6.67 1.02 7.36
CA ALA A 34 7.30 -0.15 6.77
C ALA A 34 8.76 0.14 6.40
N GLY A 35 9.60 -0.89 6.46
CA GLY A 35 11.02 -0.84 6.13
C GLY A 35 11.54 -2.16 5.58
N GLY A 36 12.76 -2.13 5.03
CA GLY A 36 13.40 -3.16 4.22
C GLY A 36 13.26 -2.94 2.70
N GLU A 37 14.38 -2.96 1.98
CA GLU A 37 14.42 -2.82 0.51
C GLU A 37 13.51 -3.81 -0.22
N ASN A 38 13.36 -5.03 0.32
CA ASN A 38 12.48 -6.06 -0.22
C ASN A 38 10.98 -5.68 -0.21
N LYS A 39 10.61 -4.60 0.48
CA LYS A 39 9.24 -4.05 0.51
C LYS A 39 9.06 -2.83 -0.39
N ALA A 40 10.10 -2.34 -1.06
CA ALA A 40 10.04 -1.08 -1.82
C ALA A 40 8.90 -1.07 -2.85
N GLU A 41 8.80 -2.10 -3.68
CA GLU A 41 7.74 -2.21 -4.69
C GLU A 41 6.34 -2.27 -4.05
N ALA A 42 6.18 -3.04 -2.97
CA ALA A 42 4.90 -3.16 -2.26
C ALA A 42 4.47 -1.83 -1.62
N ILE A 43 5.41 -1.08 -1.01
CA ILE A 43 5.15 0.24 -0.42
C ILE A 43 4.77 1.24 -1.53
N ALA A 44 5.51 1.23 -2.65
CA ALA A 44 5.21 2.06 -3.82
C ALA A 44 3.81 1.76 -4.37
N ALA A 45 3.44 0.47 -4.48
CA ALA A 45 2.11 0.07 -4.91
C ALA A 45 1.01 0.51 -3.93
N ALA A 46 1.25 0.43 -2.61
CA ALA A 46 0.30 0.89 -1.60
C ALA A 46 0.05 2.40 -1.66
N MET A 47 1.09 3.19 -1.92
CA MET A 47 0.99 4.64 -2.16
C MET A 47 0.28 4.94 -3.49
N LYS A 48 0.66 4.27 -4.59
CA LYS A 48 0.04 4.42 -5.92
C LYS A 48 -1.47 4.05 -5.88
N GLY A 49 -1.85 3.05 -5.07
CA GLY A 49 -3.25 2.67 -4.82
C GLY A 49 -4.01 3.65 -3.90
N GLY A 50 -3.29 4.53 -3.21
CA GLY A 50 -3.82 5.54 -2.30
C GLY A 50 -4.30 5.00 -0.95
N TYR A 51 -3.89 3.78 -0.56
CA TYR A 51 -4.27 3.18 0.72
C TYR A 51 -3.62 3.92 1.90
N ILE A 52 -2.42 4.46 1.68
CA ILE A 52 -1.72 5.36 2.60
C ILE A 52 -1.43 6.70 1.91
N ASN A 53 -1.34 7.78 2.69
CA ASN A 53 -0.94 9.11 2.22
C ASN A 53 0.13 9.79 3.10
N ALA A 54 0.59 9.10 4.13
CA ALA A 54 1.79 9.44 4.89
C ALA A 54 2.62 8.16 5.08
N LEU A 55 3.95 8.27 5.09
CA LEU A 55 4.85 7.13 5.18
C LEU A 55 5.98 7.40 6.18
N VAL A 56 6.24 6.42 7.04
CA VAL A 56 7.45 6.31 7.84
C VAL A 56 8.22 5.08 7.35
N THR A 57 9.47 5.29 6.92
CA THR A 57 10.35 4.24 6.39
C THR A 57 11.81 4.56 6.68
N ASP A 58 12.70 3.58 6.50
CA ASP A 58 14.15 3.77 6.61
C ASP A 58 14.78 4.28 5.30
N GLN A 59 16.03 4.73 5.40
CA GLN A 59 16.75 5.37 4.30
C GLN A 59 16.89 4.46 3.07
N ASP A 60 17.29 3.21 3.28
CA ASP A 60 17.59 2.28 2.19
C ASP A 60 16.32 1.89 1.45
N THR A 61 15.23 1.69 2.19
CA THR A 61 13.89 1.46 1.63
C THR A 61 13.39 2.67 0.85
N ALA A 62 13.55 3.88 1.38
CA ALA A 62 13.19 5.11 0.67
C ALA A 62 13.97 5.24 -0.64
N ALA A 63 15.28 4.96 -0.62
CA ALA A 63 16.11 4.98 -1.81
C ALA A 63 15.65 3.95 -2.85
N ALA A 64 15.30 2.74 -2.42
CA ALA A 64 14.75 1.71 -3.29
C ALA A 64 13.39 2.09 -3.89
N ILE A 65 12.50 2.70 -3.10
CA ILE A 65 11.19 3.20 -3.58
C ILE A 65 11.38 4.26 -4.67
N LEU A 66 12.33 5.18 -4.53
CA LEU A 66 12.60 6.23 -5.52
C LEU A 66 13.08 5.70 -6.88
N ARG A 67 13.50 4.43 -6.95
CA ARG A 67 13.92 3.75 -8.18
C ARG A 67 12.81 2.88 -8.80
N SER A 68 11.63 2.80 -8.18
CA SER A 68 10.50 1.90 -8.54
C SER A 68 9.32 2.53 -9.28
#